data_AF-A0A9P0CXU4-F1
#
_entry.id   AF-A0A9P0CXU4-F1
#
_cell.length_a   1.000
_cell.length_b   1.000
_cell.length_c   1.000
_cell.angle_alpha   90.00
_cell.angle_beta   90.00
_cell.angle_gamma   90.00
#
_symmetry.space_group_name_H-M   'P 1'
#
loop_
_entity.id
_entity.type
_entity.pdbx_description
1 polymer ?
#
loop_
_entity_poly.entity_id
_entity_poly.type
_entity_poly.pdbx_seq_one_letter_code
_entity_poly.pdbx_strand_id
1 'polypeptide(L)'
;MHPGNETYRTIFITYFNIPFGYSGTDTCTTCDEYLAKMKCLEHENEKLDQTKKEDITAKIKQLTTSHDLHLCKAKSFYSIKKQSKLSSRKSNVTESICIDFGKHFPIPKITTNNVYYKRQLSNYLFNVHVLSDSRSVFYVYQETIAKKGSDSCGGQNKNYTFFRYLYYLVHQQKRFDCVRVTFPIKGHSYMENDKNMGIIARVETVKELCDLVQCSRKNLRPL
;
A
#
# COMPACT_ATOMS: atom_id res chain seq x y z
N MET A 1 -6.71 -3.77 19.04
CA MET A 1 -5.84 -2.99 19.94
C MET A 1 -5.83 -3.70 21.28
N HIS A 2 -4.66 -4.14 21.75
CA HIS A 2 -4.57 -4.73 23.08
C HIS A 2 -4.58 -3.62 24.14
N PRO A 3 -5.53 -3.62 25.09
CA PRO A 3 -5.69 -2.57 26.09
C PRO A 3 -4.53 -2.46 27.12
N GLY A 4 -3.55 -3.36 27.09
CA GLY A 4 -2.43 -3.37 28.04
C GLY A 4 -1.31 -2.36 27.78
N ASN A 5 -1.20 -1.78 26.57
CA ASN A 5 -0.09 -0.88 26.22
C ASN A 5 -0.28 0.57 26.69
N GLU A 6 -1.51 1.00 26.97
CA GLU A 6 -1.79 2.41 27.32
C GLU A 6 -1.45 2.74 28.79
N THR A 7 -1.67 1.80 29.71
CA THR A 7 -1.29 1.96 31.13
C THR A 7 0.22 2.05 31.29
N TYR A 8 0.97 1.15 30.65
CA TYR A 8 2.43 1.18 30.64
C TYR A 8 2.96 2.49 30.05
N ARG A 9 2.42 2.92 28.91
CA ARG A 9 2.79 4.18 28.25
C ARG A 9 2.52 5.39 29.13
N THR A 10 1.37 5.44 29.80
CA THR A 10 0.97 6.56 30.67
C THR A 10 1.92 6.71 31.86
N ILE A 11 2.31 5.60 32.50
CA ILE A 11 3.21 5.64 33.65
C ILE A 11 4.56 6.25 33.25
N PHE A 12 5.15 5.78 32.16
CA PHE A 12 6.47 6.21 31.70
C PHE A 12 6.49 7.66 31.15
N ILE A 13 5.40 8.10 30.52
CA ILE A 13 5.27 9.51 30.11
C ILE A 13 5.07 10.42 31.31
N THR A 14 4.14 10.09 32.22
CA THR A 14 3.74 10.97 33.32
C THR A 14 4.74 11.00 34.47
N TYR A 15 5.29 9.85 34.86
CA TYR A 15 6.16 9.76 36.05
C TYR A 15 7.65 9.75 35.70
N PHE A 16 8.03 9.35 34.49
CA PHE A 16 9.43 9.23 34.10
C PHE A 16 9.83 10.18 32.97
N ASN A 17 8.88 10.90 32.35
CA ASN A 17 9.11 11.78 31.19
C ASN A 17 9.83 11.07 30.03
N ILE A 18 9.55 9.78 29.84
CA ILE A 18 10.10 8.96 28.75
C ILE A 18 9.00 8.76 27.70
N PRO A 19 9.03 9.51 26.57
CA PRO A 19 8.06 9.32 25.51
C PRO A 19 8.38 8.06 24.68
N PHE A 20 7.35 7.28 24.37
CA PHE A 20 7.45 6.21 23.38
C PHE A 20 7.19 6.77 21.98
N GLY A 21 8.14 6.56 21.07
CA GLY A 21 7.92 6.72 19.65
C GLY A 21 7.14 5.54 19.10
N TYR A 22 6.05 5.81 18.38
CA TYR A 22 5.46 4.80 17.51
C TYR A 22 6.29 4.73 16.23
N SER A 23 6.76 3.55 15.88
CA SER A 23 7.32 3.35 14.54
C SER A 23 6.19 3.56 13.52
N GLY A 24 6.46 4.40 12.51
CA GLY A 24 5.58 4.50 11.36
C GLY A 24 5.47 3.12 10.71
N THR A 25 4.24 2.70 10.39
CA THR A 25 4.03 1.51 9.55
C THR A 25 3.94 1.99 8.10
N ASP A 26 4.57 1.25 7.19
CA ASP A 26 4.60 1.57 5.75
C ASP A 26 5.31 2.90 5.40
N THR A 27 6.51 3.11 5.96
CA THR A 27 7.36 4.27 5.62
C THR A 27 8.09 4.06 4.30
N CYS A 28 8.42 5.17 3.64
CA CYS A 28 9.18 5.15 2.40
C CYS A 28 10.66 4.85 2.67
N THR A 29 11.12 3.67 2.26
CA THR A 29 12.52 3.24 2.42
C THR A 29 13.52 4.26 1.90
N THR A 30 13.26 4.87 0.74
CA THR A 30 14.16 5.89 0.18
C THR A 30 14.19 7.17 1.02
N CYS A 31 13.06 7.58 1.60
CA CYS A 31 13.06 8.72 2.53
C CYS A 31 13.81 8.37 3.82
N ASP A 32 13.58 7.18 4.37
CA ASP A 32 14.25 6.71 5.57
C ASP A 32 15.78 6.68 5.37
N GLU A 33 16.25 6.22 4.19
CA GLU A 33 17.66 6.25 3.81
C GLU A 33 18.23 7.68 3.73
N TYR A 34 17.51 8.62 3.10
CA TYR A 34 17.96 10.02 3.02
C TYR A 34 18.05 10.65 4.40
N LEU A 35 17.01 10.48 5.23
CA LEU A 35 16.96 11.02 6.58
C LEU A 35 18.04 10.43 7.48
N ALA A 36 18.30 9.13 7.37
CA ALA A 36 19.37 8.46 8.11
C ALA A 36 20.75 9.03 7.72
N LYS A 37 21.03 9.12 6.41
CA LYS A 37 22.30 9.68 5.90
C LYS A 37 22.49 11.13 6.31
N MET A 38 21.45 11.96 6.23
CA MET A 38 21.51 13.35 6.67
C MET A 38 21.84 13.46 8.16
N LYS A 39 21.14 12.70 9.02
CA LYS A 39 21.41 12.69 10.47
C LYS A 39 22.84 12.23 10.82
N CYS A 40 23.35 11.21 10.12
CA CYS A 40 24.74 10.77 10.30
C CYS A 40 25.74 11.88 9.95
N LEU A 41 25.52 12.58 8.82
CA LEU A 41 26.37 13.68 8.37
C LEU A 41 26.28 14.90 9.30
N GLU A 42 25.09 15.21 9.82
CA GLU A 42 24.88 16.27 10.82
C GLU A 42 25.69 15.99 12.10
N HIS A 43 25.66 14.76 12.59
CA HIS A 43 26.43 14.34 13.77
C HIS A 43 27.95 14.36 13.53
N GLU A 44 28.40 13.99 12.33
CA GLU A 44 29.81 14.11 11.94
C GLU A 44 30.25 15.58 11.87
N ASN A 45 29.36 16.48 11.42
CA ASN A 45 29.62 17.92 11.32
C ASN A 45 29.87 18.58 12.68
N GLU A 46 29.24 18.07 13.75
CA GLU A 46 29.45 18.57 15.12
C GLU A 46 30.86 18.29 15.66
N LYS A 47 31.57 17.30 15.12
CA LYS A 47 32.85 16.80 15.65
C LYS A 47 34.09 17.27 14.87
N LEU A 48 33.95 18.06 13.81
CA LEU A 48 35.03 18.35 12.85
C LEU A 48 35.44 19.83 12.76
N ASP A 49 36.66 20.07 12.27
CA ASP A 49 37.26 21.39 12.00
C ASP A 49 36.64 22.11 10.79
N GLN A 50 36.78 23.44 10.74
CA GLN A 50 36.11 24.37 9.83
C GLN A 50 36.17 24.00 8.33
N THR A 51 37.30 23.46 7.84
CA THR A 51 37.49 23.10 6.42
C THR A 51 36.74 21.85 5.97
N LYS A 52 36.47 20.89 6.88
CA LYS A 52 35.66 19.69 6.56
C LYS A 52 34.17 19.95 6.69
N LYS A 53 33.77 21.00 7.40
CA LYS A 53 32.36 21.41 7.56
C LYS A 53 31.74 21.85 6.23
N GLU A 54 32.49 22.52 5.36
CA GLU A 54 31.98 22.99 4.06
C GLU A 54 31.61 21.83 3.12
N ASP A 55 32.46 20.80 3.04
CA ASP A 55 32.20 19.60 2.22
C ASP A 55 31.00 18.79 2.75
N ILE A 56 30.90 18.62 4.07
CA ILE A 56 29.77 17.93 4.69
C ILE A 56 28.46 18.72 4.48
N THR A 57 28.50 20.05 4.62
CA THR A 57 27.35 20.91 4.38
C THR A 57 26.88 20.83 2.92
N ALA A 58 27.81 20.78 1.97
CA ALA A 58 27.49 20.59 0.55
C ALA A 58 26.81 19.23 0.30
N LYS A 59 27.31 18.14 0.91
CA LYS A 59 26.70 16.80 0.83
C LYS A 59 25.30 16.75 1.43
N ILE A 60 25.09 17.38 2.59
CA ILE A 60 23.77 17.49 3.21
C ILE A 60 22.81 18.20 2.24
N LYS A 61 23.20 19.35 1.69
CA LYS A 61 22.38 20.10 0.73
C LYS A 61 22.02 19.29 -0.52
N GLN A 62 22.96 18.49 -1.04
CA GLN A 62 22.73 17.61 -2.18
C GLN A 62 21.71 16.49 -1.86
N LEU A 63 21.84 15.86 -0.68
CA LEU A 63 20.89 14.85 -0.20
C LEU A 63 19.51 15.45 0.03
N THR A 64 19.41 16.63 0.64
CA THR A 64 18.14 17.37 0.81
C THR A 64 17.46 17.62 -0.52
N THR A 65 18.21 18.12 -1.52
CA THR A 65 17.67 18.37 -2.86
C THR A 65 17.15 17.08 -3.51
N SER A 66 17.87 15.97 -3.34
CA SER A 66 17.49 14.66 -3.87
C SER A 66 16.23 14.11 -3.19
N HIS A 67 16.11 14.30 -1.87
CA HIS A 67 14.94 13.95 -1.08
C HIS A 67 13.72 14.79 -1.48
N ASP A 68 13.88 16.11 -1.65
CA ASP A 68 12.80 16.99 -2.10
C ASP A 68 12.30 16.62 -3.49
N LEU A 69 13.21 16.30 -4.42
CA LEU A 69 12.84 15.79 -5.73
C LEU A 69 12.04 14.48 -5.64
N HIS A 70 12.43 13.57 -4.75
CA HIS A 70 11.69 12.32 -4.50
C HIS A 70 10.26 12.60 -4.01
N LEU A 71 10.10 13.50 -3.03
CA LEU A 71 8.79 13.92 -2.51
C LEU A 71 7.94 14.61 -3.60
N CYS A 72 8.55 15.45 -4.44
CA CYS A 72 7.87 16.07 -5.57
C CYS A 72 7.32 15.03 -6.54
N LYS A 73 8.12 14.02 -6.92
CA LYS A 73 7.65 12.92 -7.78
C LYS A 73 6.49 12.15 -7.13
N ALA A 74 6.55 11.90 -5.82
CA ALA A 74 5.46 11.25 -5.09
C ALA A 74 4.17 12.08 -5.13
N LYS A 75 4.27 13.41 -4.96
CA LYS A 75 3.14 14.35 -5.06
C LYS A 75 2.57 14.40 -6.48
N SER A 76 3.41 14.36 -7.52
CA SER A 76 2.98 14.36 -8.92
C SER A 76 2.02 13.22 -9.24
N PHE A 77 2.22 12.04 -8.65
CA PHE A 77 1.30 10.90 -8.82
C PHE A 77 -0.13 11.25 -8.40
N TYR A 78 -0.32 11.89 -7.25
CA TYR A 78 -1.64 12.28 -6.76
C TYR A 78 -2.30 13.34 -7.64
N SER A 79 -1.53 14.29 -8.18
CA SER A 79 -2.02 15.28 -9.14
C SER A 79 -2.55 14.60 -10.41
N ILE A 80 -1.78 13.65 -10.97
CA ILE A 80 -2.18 12.87 -12.16
C ILE A 80 -3.44 12.04 -11.86
N LYS A 81 -3.49 11.38 -10.70
CA LYS A 81 -4.65 10.59 -10.27
C LYS A 81 -5.90 11.45 -10.16
N LYS A 82 -5.78 12.63 -9.53
CA LYS A 82 -6.90 13.58 -9.38
C LYS A 82 -7.42 14.05 -10.74
N GLN A 83 -6.53 14.41 -11.66
CA GLN A 83 -6.90 14.82 -13.01
C GLN A 83 -7.58 13.69 -13.79
N SER A 84 -7.04 12.47 -13.68
CA SER A 84 -7.61 11.29 -14.36
C SER A 84 -9.00 10.96 -13.83
N LYS A 85 -9.20 10.99 -12.51
CA LYS A 85 -10.52 10.84 -11.86
C LYS A 85 -11.53 11.88 -12.36
N LEU A 86 -11.13 13.16 -12.44
CA LEU A 86 -12.01 14.21 -12.94
C LEU A 86 -12.38 14.00 -14.41
N SER A 87 -11.43 13.54 -15.22
CA SER A 87 -11.65 13.25 -16.64
C SER A 87 -12.65 12.10 -16.81
N SER A 88 -12.49 11.04 -16.03
CA SER A 88 -13.38 9.87 -16.04
C SER A 88 -14.79 10.15 -15.53
N ARG A 89 -14.97 11.19 -14.70
CA ARG A 89 -16.32 11.63 -14.28
C ARG A 89 -17.04 12.45 -15.35
N LYS A 90 -16.29 13.11 -16.24
CA LYS A 90 -16.85 14.01 -17.26
C LYS A 90 -17.24 13.26 -18.53
N SER A 91 -16.52 12.18 -18.87
CA SER A 91 -16.72 11.44 -20.12
C SER A 91 -16.80 9.95 -19.86
N ASN A 92 -17.76 9.30 -20.52
CA ASN A 92 -17.92 7.84 -20.50
C ASN A 92 -16.91 7.11 -21.39
N VAL A 93 -16.04 7.83 -22.11
CA VAL A 93 -15.04 7.25 -23.02
C VAL A 93 -13.81 6.75 -22.26
N THR A 94 -13.47 7.39 -21.13
CA THR A 94 -12.25 7.09 -20.38
C THR A 94 -12.55 6.75 -18.94
N GLU A 95 -12.06 5.62 -18.44
CA GLU A 95 -12.20 5.24 -17.03
C GLU A 95 -10.84 5.09 -16.35
N SER A 96 -10.78 5.51 -15.08
CA SER A 96 -9.59 5.42 -14.25
C SER A 96 -9.86 4.43 -13.13
N ILE A 97 -9.02 3.39 -13.04
CA ILE A 97 -9.15 2.35 -12.01
C ILE A 97 -7.89 2.27 -11.15
N CYS A 98 -8.07 1.86 -9.90
CA CYS A 98 -6.99 1.51 -8.99
C CYS A 98 -7.10 0.03 -8.67
N ILE A 99 -6.00 -0.69 -8.86
CA ILE A 99 -5.96 -2.14 -8.67
C ILE A 99 -4.91 -2.48 -7.64
N ASP A 100 -5.22 -3.44 -6.79
CA ASP A 100 -4.28 -3.91 -5.79
C ASP A 100 -4.59 -5.34 -5.33
N PHE A 101 -3.56 -6.03 -4.88
CA PHE A 101 -3.67 -7.34 -4.25
C PHE A 101 -3.57 -7.18 -2.75
N GLY A 102 -4.61 -7.62 -2.05
CA GLY A 102 -4.61 -7.66 -0.60
C GLY A 102 -3.66 -8.73 -0.09
N LYS A 103 -3.25 -8.60 1.17
CA LYS A 103 -2.55 -9.66 1.90
C LYS A 103 -3.41 -10.93 1.87
N HIS A 104 -2.78 -12.08 1.63
CA HIS A 104 -3.48 -13.36 1.73
C HIS A 104 -3.97 -13.56 3.16
N PHE A 105 -5.14 -14.18 3.31
CA PHE A 105 -5.70 -14.43 4.64
C PHE A 105 -6.38 -15.81 4.72
N PRO A 106 -6.21 -16.52 5.85
CA PRO A 106 -6.90 -17.76 6.08
C PRO A 106 -8.35 -17.51 6.49
N ILE A 107 -9.27 -18.31 5.98
CA ILE A 107 -10.66 -18.34 6.42
C ILE A 107 -11.06 -19.80 6.63
N PRO A 108 -11.74 -20.15 7.73
CA PRO A 108 -12.14 -19.26 8.85
C PRO A 108 -10.97 -18.80 9.72
N LYS A 109 -11.11 -17.59 10.31
CA LYS A 109 -10.17 -17.11 11.34
C LYS A 109 -10.49 -17.79 12.66
N ILE A 110 -9.80 -18.90 12.93
CA ILE A 110 -9.97 -19.66 14.16
C ILE A 110 -8.86 -19.28 15.14
N THR A 111 -9.23 -18.94 16.37
CA THR A 111 -8.31 -18.55 17.45
C THR A 111 -7.72 -19.73 18.22
N THR A 112 -8.23 -20.94 17.99
CA THR A 112 -7.78 -22.17 18.66
C THR A 112 -6.34 -22.52 18.31
N ASN A 113 -5.53 -22.81 19.33
CA ASN A 113 -4.11 -23.13 19.20
C ASN A 113 -3.82 -24.30 18.21
N ASN A 114 -4.71 -25.30 18.13
CA ASN A 114 -4.59 -26.41 17.18
C ASN A 114 -4.47 -25.97 15.71
N VAL A 115 -4.99 -24.79 15.37
CA VAL A 115 -4.94 -24.26 14.00
C VAL A 115 -3.54 -23.80 13.62
N TYR A 116 -2.71 -23.40 14.60
CA TYR A 116 -1.32 -23.04 14.38
C TYR A 116 -0.50 -24.22 13.80
N TYR A 117 -0.80 -25.44 14.22
CA TYR A 117 -0.14 -26.66 13.75
C TYR A 117 -0.80 -27.27 12.52
N LYS A 118 -1.86 -26.67 11.98
CA LYS A 118 -2.58 -27.17 10.81
C LYS A 118 -2.39 -26.22 9.62
N ARG A 119 -2.32 -26.79 8.42
CA ARG A 119 -2.28 -25.98 7.19
C ARG A 119 -3.65 -25.33 6.99
N GLN A 120 -3.68 -24.00 6.99
CA GLN A 120 -4.86 -23.23 6.63
C GLN A 120 -4.87 -22.94 5.12
N LEU A 121 -6.05 -22.99 4.52
CA LEU A 121 -6.25 -22.59 3.13
C LEU A 121 -6.10 -21.07 3.00
N SER A 122 -5.19 -20.62 2.13
CA SER A 122 -5.01 -19.20 1.86
C SER A 122 -6.01 -18.70 0.82
N ASN A 123 -6.75 -17.65 1.17
CA ASN A 123 -7.56 -16.89 0.23
C ASN A 123 -6.79 -15.66 -0.24
N TYR A 124 -6.87 -15.42 -1.54
CA TYR A 124 -6.31 -14.25 -2.20
C TYR A 124 -7.41 -13.28 -2.58
N LEU A 125 -7.09 -12.00 -2.49
CA LEU A 125 -8.02 -10.91 -2.71
C LEU A 125 -7.43 -9.93 -3.70
N PHE A 126 -8.11 -9.77 -4.82
CA PHE A 126 -7.78 -8.78 -5.82
C PHE A 126 -8.88 -7.72 -5.85
N ASN A 127 -8.51 -6.46 -5.61
CA ASN A 127 -9.45 -5.35 -5.61
C ASN A 127 -9.27 -4.49 -6.85
N VAL A 128 -10.40 -4.15 -7.47
CA VAL A 128 -10.50 -3.17 -8.53
C VAL A 128 -11.43 -2.07 -8.06
N HIS A 129 -10.87 -0.89 -7.80
CA HIS A 129 -11.61 0.29 -7.40
C HIS A 129 -11.75 1.25 -8.58
N VAL A 130 -12.98 1.56 -8.95
CA VAL A 130 -13.32 2.49 -10.03
C VAL A 130 -13.34 3.90 -9.47
N LEU A 131 -12.53 4.81 -10.04
CA LEU A 131 -12.34 6.15 -9.47
C LEU A 131 -13.49 7.11 -9.77
N SER A 132 -14.21 6.93 -10.89
CA SER A 132 -15.32 7.80 -11.29
C SER A 132 -16.45 7.79 -10.26
N ASP A 133 -16.99 6.60 -9.98
CA ASP A 133 -18.15 6.36 -9.12
C ASP A 133 -17.79 5.87 -7.71
N SER A 134 -16.51 5.61 -7.43
CA SER A 134 -16.04 5.07 -6.15
C SER A 134 -16.60 3.68 -5.81
N ARG A 135 -16.93 2.87 -6.83
CA ARG A 135 -17.25 1.46 -6.65
C ARG A 135 -16.00 0.62 -6.48
N SER A 136 -16.12 -0.42 -5.65
CA SER A 136 -15.05 -1.36 -5.37
C SER A 136 -15.50 -2.77 -5.70
N VAL A 137 -14.74 -3.48 -6.52
CA VAL A 137 -15.05 -4.86 -6.90
C VAL A 137 -13.94 -5.76 -6.36
N PHE A 138 -14.32 -6.69 -5.51
CA PHE A 138 -13.42 -7.70 -4.98
C PHE A 138 -13.55 -9.02 -5.73
N TYR A 139 -12.41 -9.58 -6.10
CA TYR A 139 -12.25 -10.92 -6.63
C TYR A 139 -11.52 -11.75 -5.56
N VAL A 140 -12.26 -12.66 -4.93
CA VAL A 140 -11.72 -13.62 -3.97
C VAL A 140 -11.48 -14.93 -4.69
N TYR A 141 -10.29 -15.49 -4.53
CA TYR A 141 -9.98 -16.82 -5.06
C TYR A 141 -9.08 -17.59 -4.10
N GLN A 142 -9.25 -18.91 -4.07
CA GLN A 142 -8.49 -19.80 -3.22
C GLN A 142 -7.17 -20.21 -3.89
N GLU A 143 -6.19 -20.59 -3.07
CA GLU A 143 -4.91 -21.17 -3.50
C GLU A 143 -5.07 -22.37 -4.47
N THR A 144 -6.14 -23.14 -4.34
CA THR A 144 -6.44 -24.30 -5.20
C THR A 144 -6.78 -23.91 -6.64
N ILE A 145 -7.36 -22.72 -6.83
CA ILE A 145 -7.85 -22.25 -8.13
C ILE A 145 -6.71 -21.55 -8.89
N ALA A 146 -5.97 -20.69 -8.20
CA ALA A 146 -4.84 -19.97 -8.77
C ALA A 146 -3.56 -20.67 -8.35
N LYS A 147 -3.06 -21.60 -9.18
CA LYS A 147 -1.76 -22.26 -8.99
C LYS A 147 -0.63 -21.22 -8.96
N LYS A 148 -0.35 -20.61 -7.80
CA LYS A 148 0.99 -20.09 -7.50
C LYS A 148 1.85 -21.35 -7.35
N GLY A 149 2.72 -21.63 -8.33
CA GLY A 149 3.61 -22.79 -8.25
C GLY A 149 4.35 -22.81 -6.92
N SER A 150 4.72 -24.00 -6.43
CA SER A 150 5.40 -24.22 -5.15
C SER A 150 6.65 -23.33 -4.94
N ASP A 151 7.23 -22.85 -6.04
CA ASP A 151 8.44 -22.03 -6.11
C ASP A 151 8.16 -20.51 -6.19
N SER A 152 6.88 -20.10 -6.14
CA SER A 152 6.49 -18.69 -6.13
C SER A 152 6.17 -18.26 -4.70
N CYS A 153 7.10 -17.57 -4.04
CA CYS A 153 6.83 -16.96 -2.74
C CYS A 153 5.52 -16.16 -2.79
N GLY A 154 4.61 -16.40 -1.84
CA GLY A 154 3.23 -15.87 -1.84
C GLY A 154 3.11 -14.34 -2.00
N GLY A 155 4.19 -13.59 -1.77
CA GLY A 155 4.28 -12.13 -1.92
C GLY A 155 4.81 -11.61 -3.27
N GLN A 156 5.27 -12.45 -4.20
CA GLN A 156 5.73 -11.98 -5.51
C GLN A 156 4.56 -11.88 -6.49
N ASN A 157 3.98 -10.68 -6.61
CA ASN A 157 3.04 -10.37 -7.69
C ASN A 157 3.83 -10.23 -9.01
N LYS A 158 3.84 -11.31 -9.78
CA LYS A 158 4.38 -11.31 -11.13
C LYS A 158 3.40 -10.61 -12.07
N ASN A 159 3.56 -9.28 -12.21
CA ASN A 159 2.67 -8.44 -13.02
C ASN A 159 2.68 -8.78 -14.53
N TYR A 160 3.58 -9.65 -15.01
CA TYR A 160 3.68 -9.98 -16.44
C TYR A 160 2.37 -10.56 -17.01
N THR A 161 1.69 -11.44 -16.26
CA THR A 161 0.41 -12.03 -16.71
C THR A 161 -0.65 -10.95 -16.87
N PHE A 162 -0.69 -10.02 -15.92
CA PHE A 162 -1.60 -8.89 -15.96
C PHE A 162 -1.31 -7.97 -17.16
N PHE A 163 -0.04 -7.64 -17.40
CA PHE A 163 0.34 -6.83 -18.56
C PHE A 163 0.06 -7.53 -19.89
N ARG A 164 0.28 -8.84 -20.00
CA ARG A 164 -0.10 -9.64 -21.17
C ARG A 164 -1.61 -9.61 -21.39
N TYR A 165 -2.39 -9.68 -20.32
CA TYR A 165 -3.84 -9.57 -20.40
C TYR A 165 -4.28 -8.17 -20.89
N LEU A 166 -3.71 -7.09 -20.34
CA LEU A 166 -3.98 -5.74 -20.82
C LEU A 166 -3.60 -5.56 -22.31
N TYR A 167 -2.43 -6.08 -22.69
CA TYR A 167 -1.97 -6.06 -24.08
C TYR A 167 -2.95 -6.79 -25.01
N TYR A 168 -3.43 -7.97 -24.59
CA TYR A 168 -4.44 -8.73 -25.31
C TYR A 168 -5.76 -7.95 -25.47
N LEU A 169 -6.22 -7.24 -24.43
CA LEU A 169 -7.44 -6.44 -24.49
C LEU A 169 -7.35 -5.29 -25.50
N VAL A 170 -6.18 -4.67 -25.63
CA VAL A 170 -5.93 -3.57 -26.57
C VAL A 170 -5.75 -4.09 -27.99
N HIS A 171 -4.81 -5.02 -28.21
CA HIS A 171 -4.37 -5.37 -29.56
C HIS A 171 -5.18 -6.51 -30.21
N GLN A 172 -5.63 -7.48 -29.42
CA GLN A 172 -6.33 -8.65 -29.96
C GLN A 172 -7.85 -8.46 -29.90
N GLN A 173 -8.36 -8.06 -28.73
CA GLN A 173 -9.80 -7.85 -28.55
C GLN A 173 -10.28 -6.48 -29.05
N LYS A 174 -9.37 -5.53 -29.28
CA LYS A 174 -9.69 -4.15 -29.68
C LYS A 174 -10.77 -3.52 -28.79
N ARG A 175 -10.74 -3.85 -27.49
CA ARG A 175 -11.74 -3.38 -26.53
C ARG A 175 -11.43 -1.99 -26.00
N PHE A 176 -10.16 -1.60 -26.08
CA PHE A 176 -9.64 -0.30 -25.67
C PHE A 176 -8.63 0.18 -26.69
N ASP A 177 -8.63 1.48 -26.98
CA ASP A 177 -7.64 2.09 -27.86
C ASP A 177 -6.26 2.18 -27.20
N CYS A 178 -6.24 2.43 -25.88
CA CYS A 178 -5.03 2.59 -25.11
C CYS A 178 -5.27 2.27 -23.62
N VAL A 179 -4.25 1.68 -22.98
CA VAL A 179 -4.22 1.48 -21.53
C VAL A 179 -2.95 2.10 -20.97
N ARG A 180 -3.09 3.11 -20.10
CA ARG A 180 -1.98 3.77 -19.41
C ARG A 180 -1.86 3.28 -17.97
N VAL A 181 -0.78 2.57 -17.67
CA VAL A 181 -0.47 2.09 -16.31
C VAL A 181 0.50 3.05 -15.64
N THR A 182 0.14 3.55 -14.45
CA THR A 182 1.01 4.43 -13.65
C THR A 182 1.27 3.80 -12.30
N PHE A 183 2.53 3.62 -11.94
CA PHE A 183 2.93 3.09 -10.65
C PHE A 183 3.21 4.22 -9.66
N PRO A 184 2.70 4.14 -8.43
CA PRO A 184 3.05 5.11 -7.40
C PRO A 184 4.45 4.83 -6.83
N ILE A 185 4.99 5.83 -6.15
CA ILE A 185 6.21 5.66 -5.36
C ILE A 185 5.87 4.90 -4.07
N LYS A 186 6.62 3.83 -3.80
CA LYS A 186 6.44 2.98 -2.61
C LYS A 186 6.61 3.79 -1.32
N GLY A 187 5.78 3.50 -0.31
CA GLY A 187 5.76 4.22 0.98
C GLY A 187 5.24 5.65 0.91
N HIS A 188 4.73 6.08 -0.25
CA HIS A 188 4.00 7.34 -0.41
C HIS A 188 2.62 7.14 -1.02
N SER A 189 2.16 5.89 -1.17
CA SER A 189 0.94 5.53 -1.88
C SER A 189 -0.14 5.08 -0.91
N TYR A 190 -1.11 5.95 -0.63
CA TYR A 190 -2.29 5.63 0.15
C TYR A 190 -3.49 5.65 -0.81
N MET A 191 -3.87 4.46 -1.27
CA MET A 191 -4.89 4.26 -2.29
C MET A 191 -6.24 3.90 -1.64
N GLU A 192 -7.33 4.04 -2.40
CA GLU A 192 -8.66 3.62 -1.95
C GLU A 192 -8.70 2.12 -1.66
N ASN A 193 -7.85 1.35 -2.35
CA ASN A 193 -7.69 -0.08 -2.16
C ASN A 193 -7.20 -0.41 -0.76
N ASP A 194 -6.27 0.34 -0.17
CA ASP A 194 -5.77 0.08 1.19
C ASP A 194 -6.89 0.16 2.23
N LYS A 195 -7.77 1.16 2.07
CA LYS A 195 -8.96 1.31 2.92
C LYS A 195 -9.93 0.15 2.74
N ASN A 196 -10.21 -0.21 1.49
CA ASN A 196 -11.08 -1.32 1.11
C ASN A 196 -10.59 -2.67 1.67
N MET A 197 -9.29 -2.95 1.56
CA MET A 197 -8.66 -4.14 2.13
C MET A 197 -8.68 -4.12 3.65
N GLY A 198 -8.50 -2.95 4.28
CA GLY A 198 -8.58 -2.79 5.73
C GLY A 198 -9.93 -3.20 6.32
N ILE A 199 -11.03 -3.02 5.59
CA ILE A 199 -12.36 -3.49 6.00
C ILE A 199 -12.42 -5.02 5.92
N ILE A 200 -11.96 -5.62 4.81
CA ILE A 200 -11.97 -7.09 4.65
C ILE A 200 -11.05 -7.77 5.65
N ALA A 201 -9.93 -7.16 6.00
CA ALA A 201 -9.00 -7.68 7.01
C ALA A 201 -9.65 -7.83 8.40
N ARG A 202 -10.79 -7.18 8.67
CA ARG A 202 -11.53 -7.32 9.93
C ARG A 202 -12.58 -8.43 9.92
N VAL A 203 -12.88 -9.00 8.75
CA VAL A 203 -13.89 -10.06 8.62
C VAL A 203 -13.37 -11.37 9.21
N GLU A 204 -14.22 -12.09 9.94
CA GLU A 204 -13.85 -13.35 10.61
C GLU A 204 -14.55 -14.56 9.98
N THR A 205 -15.77 -14.38 9.46
CA THR A 205 -16.58 -15.46 8.90
C THR A 205 -16.67 -15.43 7.37
N VAL A 206 -16.93 -16.60 6.77
CA VAL A 206 -17.16 -16.72 5.32
C VAL A 206 -18.42 -15.96 4.90
N LYS A 207 -19.47 -15.98 5.73
CA LYS A 207 -20.74 -15.32 5.43
C LYS A 207 -20.58 -13.80 5.31
N GLU A 208 -19.95 -13.18 6.30
CA GLU A 208 -19.63 -11.74 6.28
C GLU A 208 -18.77 -11.37 5.07
N LEU A 209 -17.81 -12.23 4.69
CA LEU A 209 -17.01 -11.98 3.50
C LEU A 209 -17.86 -12.01 2.23
N CYS A 210 -18.73 -13.01 2.09
CA CYS A 210 -19.65 -13.12 0.95
C CYS A 210 -20.56 -11.89 0.87
N ASP A 211 -21.16 -11.49 1.99
CA ASP A 211 -22.03 -10.33 2.08
C ASP A 211 -21.28 -9.05 1.68
N LEU A 212 -20.07 -8.84 2.21
CA LEU A 212 -19.24 -7.67 1.88
C LEU A 212 -18.84 -7.66 0.39
N VAL A 213 -18.40 -8.78 -0.16
CA VAL A 213 -18.03 -8.88 -1.58
C VAL A 213 -19.23 -8.61 -2.48
N GLN A 214 -20.42 -9.11 -2.13
CA GLN A 214 -21.64 -8.86 -2.89
C GLN A 214 -22.09 -7.39 -2.80
N CYS A 215 -22.08 -6.82 -1.60
CA CYS A 215 -22.45 -5.42 -1.35
C CYS A 215 -21.46 -4.43 -1.97
N SER A 216 -20.17 -4.74 -2.02
CA SER A 216 -19.14 -3.87 -2.59
C SER A 216 -19.44 -3.43 -4.03
N ARG A 217 -20.11 -4.31 -4.80
CA ARG A 217 -20.50 -4.08 -6.20
C ARG A 217 -21.61 -3.02 -6.35
N LYS A 218 -22.34 -2.70 -5.28
CA LYS A 218 -23.56 -1.85 -5.29
C LYS A 218 -23.34 -0.40 -4.80
N ASN A 219 -22.10 0.08 -4.78
CA ASN A 219 -21.63 1.32 -4.11
C ASN A 219 -21.47 1.16 -2.60
N LEU A 220 -20.22 1.11 -2.15
CA LEU A 220 -19.86 1.33 -0.75
C LEU A 220 -19.98 2.83 -0.45
N ARG A 221 -21.16 3.30 -0.03
CA ARG A 221 -21.17 4.37 0.97
C ARG A 221 -20.98 3.70 2.32
N PRO A 222 -20.02 4.12 3.15
CA PRO A 222 -19.97 3.65 4.51
C PRO A 222 -21.20 4.15 5.27
N LEU A 223 -21.77 3.28 6.11
CA LEU A 223 -22.53 3.72 7.29
C LEU A 223 -21.59 4.53 8.20
#